data_AF-A0A170TW41-F1
#
_entry.id   AF-A0A170TW41-F1
#
_cell.length_a   1.000
_cell.length_b   1.000
_cell.length_c   1.000
_cell.angle_alpha   90.00
_cell.angle_beta   90.00
_cell.angle_gamma   90.00
#
_symmetry.space_group_name_H-M   'P 1'
#
loop_
_entity.id
_entity.type
_entity.pdbx_description
1 polymer ?
#
loop_
_entity_poly.entity_id
_entity_poly.type
_entity_poly.pdbx_seq_one_letter_code
_entity_poly.pdbx_strand_id
1 'polypeptide(L)'
;MNMNTHIQQRHTLKRTIKNQNQRINPDSKKAGKDRANDIKIAGYLNLAADITHNFTDGLAIGASYLAGRNVGIVTTITILLHEVPHEIGDFAILIKSGCSRKKAMYLQLLTAVGALSGTVVSLLAEGYDEMATA
;
A
#
# COMPACT_ATOMS: atom_id res chain seq x y z
N MET A 1 -10.61 46.13 -47.60
CA MET A 1 -9.96 45.16 -46.69
C MET A 1 -10.72 43.84 -46.81
N ASN A 2 -10.07 42.77 -47.27
CA ASN A 2 -10.75 41.61 -47.88
C ASN A 2 -11.12 40.55 -46.82
N MET A 3 -12.37 40.07 -46.79
CA MET A 3 -12.90 39.15 -45.75
C MET A 3 -12.09 37.84 -45.62
N ASN A 4 -11.44 37.40 -46.70
CA ASN A 4 -10.65 36.16 -46.75
C ASN A 4 -9.36 36.19 -45.90
N THR A 5 -8.78 37.37 -45.62
CA THR A 5 -7.57 37.44 -44.79
C THR A 5 -7.84 37.19 -43.31
N HIS A 6 -9.04 37.54 -42.81
CA HIS A 6 -9.42 37.32 -41.41
C HIS A 6 -9.70 35.85 -41.08
N ILE A 7 -10.22 35.06 -42.03
CA ILE A 7 -10.50 33.63 -41.82
C ILE A 7 -9.19 32.81 -41.82
N GLN A 8 -8.27 33.13 -42.73
CA GLN A 8 -6.92 32.55 -42.79
C GLN A 8 -6.15 32.76 -41.49
N GLN A 9 -6.14 34.00 -40.95
CA GLN A 9 -5.47 34.31 -39.67
C GLN A 9 -6.04 33.54 -38.48
N ARG A 10 -7.36 33.33 -38.43
CA ARG A 10 -8.01 32.54 -37.36
C ARG A 10 -7.63 31.07 -37.42
N HIS A 11 -7.49 30.50 -38.62
CA HIS A 11 -7.06 29.10 -38.79
C HIS A 11 -5.59 28.89 -38.46
N THR A 12 -4.71 29.80 -38.88
CA THR A 12 -3.28 29.74 -38.53
C THR A 12 -3.06 29.94 -37.04
N LEU A 13 -3.73 30.90 -36.41
CA LEU A 13 -3.65 31.11 -34.96
C LEU A 13 -4.13 29.90 -34.16
N LYS A 14 -5.27 29.29 -34.53
CA LYS A 14 -5.77 28.05 -33.89
C LYS A 14 -4.79 26.89 -34.05
N ARG A 15 -4.12 26.76 -35.20
CA ARG A 15 -3.08 25.74 -35.41
C ARG A 15 -1.83 26.02 -34.58
N THR A 16 -1.38 27.27 -34.49
CA THR A 16 -0.22 27.65 -33.67
C THR A 16 -0.47 27.42 -32.17
N ILE A 17 -1.66 27.77 -31.67
CA ILE A 17 -2.06 27.51 -30.27
C ILE A 17 -2.14 26.00 -30.00
N LYS A 18 -2.71 25.21 -30.92
CA LYS A 18 -2.80 23.74 -30.77
C LYS A 18 -1.42 23.08 -30.76
N ASN A 19 -0.49 23.52 -31.62
CA ASN A 19 0.88 23.02 -31.66
C ASN A 19 1.70 23.48 -30.44
N GLN A 20 1.53 24.72 -29.96
CA GLN A 20 2.17 25.16 -28.72
C GLN A 20 1.67 24.34 -27.52
N ASN A 21 0.37 24.04 -27.43
CA ASN A 21 -0.18 23.18 -26.37
C ASN A 21 0.34 21.72 -26.44
N GLN A 22 0.70 21.24 -27.64
CA GLN A 22 1.40 19.96 -27.81
C GLN A 22 2.90 20.05 -27.48
N ARG A 23 3.50 21.24 -27.57
CA ARG A 23 4.87 21.55 -27.12
C ARG A 23 4.95 21.98 -25.66
N ILE A 24 3.84 22.03 -24.92
CA ILE A 24 3.84 22.07 -23.44
C ILE A 24 4.33 20.69 -22.96
N ASN A 25 5.65 20.57 -23.04
CA ASN A 25 6.63 19.62 -22.51
C ASN A 25 6.27 18.12 -22.49
N PRO A 26 6.68 17.32 -23.50
CA PRO A 26 6.64 15.86 -23.40
C PRO A 26 7.42 15.32 -22.18
N ASP A 27 8.47 16.04 -21.74
CA ASP A 27 9.25 15.71 -20.54
C ASP A 27 8.45 15.87 -19.24
N SER A 28 7.50 16.82 -19.16
CA SER A 28 6.65 16.99 -17.97
C SER A 28 5.57 15.90 -17.88
N LYS A 29 5.03 15.46 -19.02
CA LYS A 29 4.09 14.33 -19.06
C LYS A 29 4.77 13.00 -18.73
N LYS A 30 6.02 12.80 -19.18
CA LYS A 30 6.82 11.62 -18.87
C LYS A 30 7.16 11.58 -17.37
N ALA A 31 7.69 12.68 -16.82
CA ALA A 31 7.99 12.79 -15.38
C ALA A 31 6.75 12.60 -14.49
N GLY A 32 5.57 13.08 -14.92
CA GLY A 32 4.31 12.85 -14.19
C GLY A 32 3.85 11.38 -14.22
N LYS A 33 4.06 10.68 -15.34
CA LYS A 33 3.75 9.25 -15.48
C LYS A 33 4.69 8.38 -14.66
N ASP A 34 5.97 8.71 -14.64
CA ASP A 34 6.99 7.98 -13.86
C ASP A 34 6.70 8.11 -12.36
N ARG A 35 6.43 9.32 -11.86
CA ARG A 35 6.00 9.53 -10.46
C ARG A 35 4.72 8.78 -10.11
N ALA A 36 3.74 8.75 -11.01
CA ALA A 36 2.50 8.02 -10.76
C ALA A 36 2.73 6.50 -10.68
N ASN A 37 3.71 5.98 -11.43
CA ASN A 37 4.13 4.58 -11.32
C ASN A 37 4.88 4.31 -10.01
N ASP A 38 5.78 5.22 -9.60
CA ASP A 38 6.53 5.08 -8.35
C ASP A 38 5.60 5.00 -7.13
N ILE A 39 4.57 5.87 -7.07
CA ILE A 39 3.64 5.86 -5.93
C ILE A 39 2.78 4.57 -5.95
N LYS A 40 2.45 4.02 -7.13
CA LYS A 40 1.79 2.71 -7.23
C LYS A 40 2.68 1.57 -6.75
N ILE A 41 3.97 1.59 -7.11
CA ILE A 41 4.95 0.61 -6.65
C ILE A 41 5.08 0.69 -5.12
N ALA A 42 5.15 1.90 -4.56
CA ALA A 42 5.19 2.11 -3.12
C ALA A 42 3.96 1.50 -2.41
N GLY A 43 2.76 1.63 -3.00
CA GLY A 43 1.55 1.00 -2.45
C GLY A 43 1.58 -0.53 -2.40
N TYR A 44 2.11 -1.18 -3.44
CA TYR A 44 2.27 -2.65 -3.44
C TYR A 44 3.38 -3.12 -2.49
N LEU A 45 4.49 -2.38 -2.45
CA LEU A 45 5.58 -2.69 -1.54
C LEU A 45 5.14 -2.55 -0.08
N ASN A 46 4.35 -1.52 0.22
CA ASN A 46 3.73 -1.34 1.53
C ASN A 46 2.92 -2.58 1.93
N LEU A 47 2.05 -3.06 1.04
CA LEU A 47 1.20 -4.22 1.33
C LEU A 47 2.03 -5.49 1.60
N ALA A 48 3.11 -5.69 0.86
CA ALA A 48 4.00 -6.84 1.08
C ALA A 48 4.74 -6.74 2.42
N ALA A 49 5.17 -5.53 2.79
CA ALA A 49 5.81 -5.28 4.08
C ALA A 49 4.82 -5.53 5.23
N ASP A 50 3.60 -5.03 5.11
CA ASP A 50 2.52 -5.16 6.09
C ASP A 50 2.11 -6.63 6.31
N ILE A 51 1.95 -7.42 5.24
CA ILE A 51 1.71 -8.88 5.39
C ILE A 51 2.83 -9.55 6.21
N THR A 52 4.08 -9.17 5.95
CA THR A 52 5.25 -9.75 6.62
C THR A 52 5.32 -9.31 8.09
N HIS A 53 5.00 -8.04 8.36
CA HIS A 53 4.95 -7.48 9.71
C HIS A 53 3.86 -8.17 10.54
N ASN A 54 2.64 -8.21 10.01
CA ASN A 54 1.51 -8.91 10.63
C ASN A 54 1.85 -10.37 10.90
N PHE A 55 2.51 -11.06 9.97
CA PHE A 55 2.99 -12.42 10.20
C PHE A 55 3.93 -12.53 11.40
N THR A 56 4.92 -11.65 11.50
CA THR A 56 5.86 -11.65 12.63
C THR A 56 5.19 -11.30 13.96
N ASP A 57 4.20 -10.42 13.95
CA ASP A 57 3.40 -10.12 15.14
C ASP A 57 2.57 -11.31 15.57
N GLY A 58 1.95 -11.99 14.62
CA GLY A 58 1.26 -13.26 14.85
C GLY A 58 2.18 -14.30 15.50
N LEU A 59 3.40 -14.46 15.00
CA LEU A 59 4.39 -15.35 15.61
C LEU A 59 4.69 -14.94 17.06
N ALA A 60 4.87 -13.64 17.32
CA ALA A 60 5.13 -13.14 18.67
C ALA A 60 3.94 -13.37 19.63
N ILE A 61 2.70 -13.20 19.15
CA ILE A 61 1.48 -13.52 19.90
C ILE A 61 1.43 -15.00 20.24
N GLY A 62 1.63 -15.89 19.25
CA GLY A 62 1.64 -17.33 19.47
C GLY A 62 2.71 -17.74 20.49
N ALA A 63 3.94 -17.29 20.28
CA ALA A 63 5.09 -17.64 21.13
C ALA A 63 4.93 -17.13 22.56
N SER A 64 4.34 -15.94 22.74
CA SER A 64 4.08 -15.39 24.07
C SER A 64 3.00 -16.17 24.83
N TYR A 65 1.97 -16.70 24.15
CA TYR A 65 0.99 -17.58 24.79
C TYR A 65 1.56 -18.95 25.19
N LEU A 66 2.54 -19.45 24.43
CA LEU A 66 3.31 -20.65 24.79
C LEU A 66 4.19 -20.38 26.03
N ALA A 67 4.85 -19.20 26.09
CA ALA A 67 5.64 -18.80 27.24
C ALA A 67 4.80 -18.56 28.51
N GLY A 68 3.52 -18.22 28.36
CA GLY A 68 2.56 -18.18 29.46
C GLY A 68 1.41 -17.22 29.24
N ARG A 69 0.26 -17.51 29.85
CA ARG A 69 -1.00 -16.76 29.66
C ARG A 69 -0.86 -15.25 29.88
N ASN A 70 -0.18 -14.84 30.96
CA ASN A 70 0.00 -13.42 31.30
C ASN A 70 0.89 -12.70 30.27
N VAL A 71 1.96 -13.37 29.82
CA VAL A 71 2.85 -12.83 28.78
C VAL A 71 2.09 -12.69 27.47
N GLY A 72 1.33 -13.70 27.07
CA GLY A 72 0.49 -13.67 25.87
C GLY A 72 -0.53 -12.53 25.86
N ILE A 73 -1.23 -12.28 26.98
CA ILE A 73 -2.20 -11.18 27.08
C ILE A 73 -1.49 -9.83 26.94
N VAL A 74 -0.37 -9.63 27.63
CA VAL A 74 0.39 -8.36 27.56
C VAL A 74 0.91 -8.14 26.15
N THR A 75 1.54 -9.14 25.54
CA THR A 75 2.06 -9.07 24.16
C THR A 75 0.95 -8.77 23.16
N THR A 76 -0.20 -9.43 23.27
CA THR A 76 -1.35 -9.16 22.38
C THR A 76 -1.82 -7.71 22.48
N ILE A 77 -1.96 -7.19 23.70
CA ILE A 77 -2.35 -5.78 23.90
C ILE A 77 -1.28 -4.84 23.35
N THR A 78 0.00 -5.11 23.63
CA THR A 78 1.11 -4.30 23.13
C THR A 78 1.14 -4.22 21.60
N ILE A 79 0.92 -5.35 20.94
CA ILE A 79 0.86 -5.43 19.46
C ILE A 79 -0.35 -4.67 18.93
N LEU A 80 -1.54 -4.95 19.46
CA LEU A 80 -2.76 -4.23 19.07
C LEU A 80 -2.62 -2.70 19.19
N LEU A 81 -1.89 -2.22 20.20
CA LEU A 81 -1.67 -0.80 20.40
C LEU A 81 -0.74 -0.17 19.35
N HIS A 82 0.25 -0.89 18.82
CA HIS A 82 1.12 -0.34 17.77
C HIS A 82 0.61 -0.61 16.36
N GLU A 83 -0.26 -1.61 16.19
CA GLU A 83 -0.90 -1.92 14.90
C GLU A 83 -1.93 -0.86 14.48
N VAL A 84 -2.72 -0.33 15.41
CA VAL A 84 -3.72 0.71 15.07
C VAL A 84 -3.07 1.94 14.40
N PRO A 85 -1.98 2.54 14.93
CA PRO A 85 -1.23 3.57 14.23
C PRO A 85 -0.59 3.11 12.91
N HIS A 86 -0.09 1.87 12.87
CA HIS A 86 0.60 1.31 11.70
C HIS A 86 -0.36 1.21 10.50
N GLU A 87 -1.51 0.53 10.69
CA GLU A 87 -2.53 0.35 9.65
C GLU A 87 -3.10 1.68 9.13
N ILE A 88 -3.20 2.70 10.00
CA ILE A 88 -3.64 4.05 9.58
C ILE A 88 -2.61 4.70 8.63
N GLY A 89 -1.32 4.51 8.88
CA GLY A 89 -0.24 4.99 8.01
C GLY A 89 -0.27 4.31 6.65
N ASP A 90 -0.43 2.99 6.66
CA ASP A 90 -0.46 2.14 5.48
C ASP A 90 -1.69 2.42 4.60
N PHE A 91 -2.85 2.61 5.23
CA PHE A 91 -4.04 3.09 4.57
C PHE A 91 -3.77 4.42 3.85
N ALA A 92 -3.09 5.38 4.48
CA ALA A 92 -2.76 6.66 3.86
C ALA A 92 -1.83 6.49 2.64
N ILE A 93 -0.85 5.57 2.70
CA ILE A 93 0.03 5.24 1.56
C ILE A 93 -0.79 4.66 0.40
N LEU A 94 -1.73 3.74 0.67
CA LEU A 94 -2.60 3.17 -0.35
C LEU A 94 -3.51 4.22 -1.01
N ILE A 95 -4.10 5.13 -0.23
CA ILE A 95 -4.89 6.24 -0.80
C ILE A 95 -4.00 7.11 -1.71
N LYS A 96 -2.78 7.42 -1.27
CA LYS A 96 -1.82 8.22 -2.05
C LYS A 96 -1.40 7.52 -3.35
N SER A 97 -1.32 6.19 -3.35
CA SER A 97 -1.05 5.35 -4.53
C SER A 97 -2.18 5.30 -5.56
N GLY A 98 -3.34 5.89 -5.23
CA GLY A 98 -4.51 5.94 -6.09
C GLY A 98 -5.52 4.82 -5.85
N CYS A 99 -5.42 4.07 -4.75
CA CYS A 99 -6.49 3.17 -4.35
C CYS A 99 -7.70 3.96 -3.83
N SER A 100 -8.91 3.45 -4.11
CA SER A 100 -10.12 3.97 -3.48
C SER A 100 -10.16 3.58 -2.01
N ARG A 101 -10.86 4.36 -1.17
CA ARG A 101 -10.98 4.10 0.28
C ARG A 101 -11.46 2.69 0.60
N LYS A 102 -12.49 2.22 -0.11
CA LYS A 102 -13.03 0.85 0.07
C LYS A 102 -11.99 -0.22 -0.29
N LYS A 103 -11.24 -0.01 -1.37
CA LYS A 103 -10.18 -0.95 -1.79
C LYS A 103 -9.03 -0.97 -0.79
N ALA A 104 -8.56 0.20 -0.36
CA ALA A 104 -7.48 0.30 0.63
C ALA A 104 -7.85 -0.42 1.94
N MET A 105 -9.08 -0.22 2.44
CA MET A 105 -9.57 -0.89 3.64
C MET A 105 -9.62 -2.42 3.48
N TYR A 106 -10.06 -2.93 2.32
CA TYR A 106 -10.06 -4.36 2.04
C TYR A 106 -8.64 -4.95 1.96
N LEU A 107 -7.70 -4.22 1.36
CA LEU A 107 -6.30 -4.65 1.27
C LEU A 107 -5.66 -4.74 2.65
N GLN A 108 -5.92 -3.80 3.56
CA GLN A 108 -5.43 -3.89 4.94
C GLN A 108 -6.08 -5.04 5.71
N LEU A 109 -7.38 -5.28 5.54
CA LEU A 109 -8.00 -6.45 6.15
C LEU A 109 -7.39 -7.77 5.64
N LEU A 110 -6.91 -7.80 4.39
CA LEU A 110 -6.26 -8.97 3.83
C LEU A 110 -4.88 -9.21 4.46
N THR A 111 -4.16 -8.17 4.87
CA THR A 111 -2.84 -8.32 5.50
C THR A 111 -2.93 -8.91 6.90
N ALA A 112 -4.06 -8.75 7.60
CA ALA A 112 -4.35 -9.40 8.88
C ALA A 112 -4.33 -10.95 8.81
N VAL A 113 -4.49 -11.54 7.62
CA VAL A 113 -4.28 -12.99 7.42
C VAL A 113 -2.83 -13.40 7.77
N GLY A 114 -1.87 -12.49 7.59
CA GLY A 114 -0.48 -12.67 8.02
C GLY A 114 -0.41 -13.00 9.51
N ALA A 115 -1.02 -12.17 10.37
CA ALA A 115 -1.03 -12.37 11.81
C ALA A 115 -1.71 -13.65 12.26
N LEU A 116 -2.84 -14.00 11.64
CA LEU A 116 -3.49 -15.29 11.90
C LEU A 116 -2.57 -16.47 11.55
N SER A 117 -1.94 -16.41 10.37
CA SER A 117 -1.04 -17.48 9.93
C SER A 117 0.22 -17.59 10.79
N GLY A 118 0.82 -16.47 11.22
CA GLY A 118 1.95 -16.45 12.13
C GLY A 118 1.61 -17.05 13.49
N THR A 119 0.44 -16.70 14.04
CA THR A 119 -0.03 -17.25 15.33
C THR A 119 -0.21 -18.77 15.24
N VAL A 120 -0.85 -19.25 14.17
CA VAL A 120 -1.05 -20.69 13.93
C VAL A 120 0.29 -21.41 13.78
N VAL A 121 1.22 -20.87 12.98
CA VAL A 121 2.55 -21.45 12.80
C VAL A 121 3.29 -21.57 14.13
N SER A 122 3.27 -20.51 14.95
CA SER A 122 3.94 -20.54 16.26
C SER A 122 3.32 -21.59 17.20
N LEU A 123 2.00 -21.69 17.27
CA LEU A 123 1.32 -22.67 18.13
C LEU A 123 1.54 -24.11 17.65
N LEU A 124 1.57 -24.34 16.34
CA LEU A 124 1.85 -25.66 15.78
C LEU A 124 3.30 -26.09 16.01
N ALA A 125 4.26 -25.16 15.95
CA ALA A 125 5.67 -25.45 16.17
C ALA A 125 5.93 -26.11 17.53
N GLU A 126 5.24 -25.69 18.59
CA GLU A 126 5.30 -26.35 19.91
C GLU A 126 4.76 -27.78 19.85
N GLY A 127 3.64 -27.99 19.17
CA GLY A 127 3.04 -29.32 19.05
C GLY A 127 3.93 -30.33 18.30
N TYR A 128 4.81 -29.88 17.41
CA TYR A 128 5.83 -30.72 16.81
C TYR A 128 6.97 -31.07 17.78
N ASP A 129 7.33 -30.15 18.68
CA ASP A 129 8.42 -30.36 19.65
C ASP A 129 8.02 -31.36 20.75
N GLU A 130 6.78 -31.31 21.25
CA GLU A 130 6.23 -32.32 22.18
C GLU A 130 6.22 -33.73 21.56
N MET A 131 5.87 -33.87 20.28
CA MET A 131 5.84 -35.16 19.59
C MET A 131 7.23 -35.70 19.23
N ALA A 132 8.22 -34.83 19.08
CA ALA A 132 9.61 -35.21 18.78
C ALA A 132 10.39 -35.60 20.04
N THR A 133 9.95 -35.16 21.23
CA THR A 133 10.56 -35.46 22.52
C THR A 133 9.84 -36.55 23.33
N ALA A 134 8.67 -37.01 22.88
CA ALA A 134 7.92 -38.17 23.42
C ALA A 134 8.38 -39.52 22.84
#